data_AF-A0A4Z0F855-F1
#
_entry.id   AF-A0A4Z0F855-F1
#
_cell.length_a   1.000
_cell.length_b   1.000
_cell.length_c   1.000
_cell.angle_alpha   90.00
_cell.angle_beta   90.00
_cell.angle_gamma   90.00
#
_symmetry.space_group_name_H-M   'P 1'
#
loop_
_entity.id
_entity.type
_entity.pdbx_description
1 polymer ?
#
loop_
_entity_poly.entity_id
_entity_poly.type
_entity_poly.pdbx_seq_one_letter_code
_entity_poly.pdbx_strand_id
1 'polypeptide(L)'
;MPPETRSVHAAAGDDLAAVAAAAAPMGEALLAAARNQLARWQLDTRVRIPPWTDGRYTRHTDPASGLPSLRADFFSAGGQRKGHLLRHGDGSWYGEFEVCLSHPARSGWWIEVVEVWGSGETVKSELRLLALPDDAS
;
A
#
# COMPACT_ATOMS: atom_id res chain seq x y z
N MET A 1 18.60 1.45 44.47
CA MET A 1 17.25 1.29 43.87
C MET A 1 17.20 2.16 42.62
N PRO A 2 17.11 1.59 41.41
CA PRO A 2 16.79 2.38 40.23
C PRO A 2 15.26 2.63 40.18
N PRO A 3 14.80 3.75 39.57
CA PRO A 3 13.38 4.01 39.41
C PRO A 3 12.79 3.12 38.31
N GLU A 4 11.66 2.51 38.61
CA GLU A 4 10.87 1.73 37.67
C GLU A 4 10.33 2.63 36.55
N THR A 5 10.70 2.34 35.31
CA THR A 5 10.07 2.89 34.13
C THR A 5 8.64 2.37 34.07
N ARG A 6 7.69 3.21 34.47
CA ARG A 6 6.26 2.94 34.30
C ARG A 6 5.91 3.02 32.81
N SER A 7 5.97 1.88 32.12
CA SER A 7 5.39 1.74 30.78
C SER A 7 3.89 1.96 30.88
N VAL A 8 3.46 3.16 30.51
CA VAL A 8 2.05 3.45 30.28
C VAL A 8 1.62 2.79 28.97
N HIS A 9 1.06 1.59 29.07
CA HIS A 9 0.31 0.98 27.99
C HIS A 9 -0.97 1.82 27.75
N ALA A 10 -0.88 2.80 26.86
CA ALA A 10 -2.08 3.39 26.27
C ALA A 10 -2.81 2.29 25.48
N ALA A 11 -4.14 2.28 25.57
CA ALA A 11 -5.01 1.32 24.89
C ALA A 11 -4.77 1.39 23.37
N ALA A 12 -3.99 0.44 22.84
CA ALA A 12 -3.48 0.47 21.47
C ALA A 12 -4.57 0.38 20.38
N GLY A 13 -5.80 -0.02 20.74
CA GLY A 13 -6.92 -0.19 19.81
C GLY A 13 -7.57 1.13 19.36
N ASP A 14 -7.92 2.02 20.29
CA ASP A 14 -8.61 3.28 19.98
C ASP A 14 -7.70 4.27 19.24
N ASP A 15 -6.41 4.27 19.59
CA ASP A 15 -5.40 5.11 18.94
C ASP A 15 -5.15 4.66 17.48
N LEU A 16 -5.13 3.34 17.21
CA LEU A 16 -4.94 2.83 15.85
C LEU A 16 -6.10 3.20 14.92
N ALA A 17 -7.35 3.04 15.37
CA ALA A 17 -8.52 3.41 14.60
C ALA A 17 -8.55 4.92 14.28
N ALA A 18 -8.21 5.77 15.25
CA ALA A 18 -8.14 7.21 15.05
C ALA A 18 -7.06 7.60 14.02
N VAL A 19 -5.88 6.98 14.05
CA VAL A 19 -4.84 7.25 13.04
C VAL A 19 -5.20 6.72 11.67
N ALA A 20 -5.83 5.54 11.58
CA ALA A 20 -6.34 5.06 10.31
C ALA A 20 -7.41 5.99 9.72
N ALA A 21 -8.30 6.54 10.56
CA ALA A 21 -9.30 7.51 10.14
C ALA A 21 -8.65 8.84 9.68
N ALA A 22 -7.67 9.35 10.41
CA ALA A 22 -6.94 10.56 10.04
C ALA A 22 -6.15 10.40 8.74
N ALA A 23 -5.65 9.19 8.46
CA ALA A 23 -4.91 8.86 7.26
C ALA A 23 -5.81 8.57 6.04
N ALA A 24 -7.12 8.38 6.24
CA ALA A 24 -8.05 7.95 5.21
C ALA A 24 -8.08 8.82 3.95
N PRO A 25 -8.04 10.17 4.00
CA PRO A 25 -8.09 10.98 2.78
C PRO A 25 -6.94 10.69 1.82
N MET A 26 -5.71 10.63 2.33
CA MET A 26 -4.53 10.30 1.51
C MET A 26 -4.52 8.82 1.11
N GLY A 27 -4.90 7.92 2.03
CA GLY A 27 -5.04 6.50 1.74
C GLY A 27 -5.99 6.24 0.56
N GLU A 28 -7.17 6.86 0.56
CA GLU A 28 -8.13 6.76 -0.54
C GLU A 28 -7.63 7.41 -1.83
N ALA A 29 -6.91 8.54 -1.75
CA ALA A 29 -6.32 9.16 -2.93
C ALA A 29 -5.29 8.24 -3.62
N LEU A 30 -4.46 7.55 -2.84
CA LEU A 30 -3.51 6.56 -3.34
C LEU A 30 -4.22 5.33 -3.94
N LEU A 31 -5.24 4.80 -3.26
CA LEU A 31 -6.05 3.69 -3.78
C LEU A 31 -6.76 4.07 -5.09
N ALA A 32 -7.28 5.29 -5.17
CA ALA A 32 -7.89 5.83 -6.39
C ALA A 32 -6.86 5.98 -7.52
N ALA A 33 -5.65 6.44 -7.22
CA ALA A 33 -4.56 6.50 -8.20
C ALA A 33 -4.20 5.11 -8.74
N ALA A 34 -4.12 4.09 -7.89
CA ALA A 34 -3.91 2.71 -8.30
C ALA A 34 -5.04 2.22 -9.23
N ARG A 35 -6.32 2.45 -8.86
CA ARG A 35 -7.48 2.10 -9.71
C ARG A 35 -7.41 2.80 -11.06
N ASN A 36 -7.10 4.09 -11.09
CA ASN A 36 -6.97 4.87 -12.32
C ASN A 36 -5.83 4.34 -13.20
N GLN A 37 -4.70 3.95 -12.60
CA GLN A 37 -3.59 3.35 -13.32
C GLN A 37 -3.98 2.01 -13.96
N LEU A 38 -4.71 1.15 -13.25
CA LEU A 38 -5.22 -0.11 -13.81
C LEU A 38 -6.25 0.11 -14.92
N ALA A 39 -7.18 1.05 -14.72
CA ALA A 39 -8.23 1.38 -15.69
C ALA A 39 -7.66 1.92 -17.01
N ARG A 40 -6.58 2.71 -16.96
CA ARG A 40 -5.86 3.17 -18.16
C ARG A 40 -5.43 2.03 -19.08
N TRP A 41 -5.19 0.85 -18.52
CA TRP A 41 -4.78 -0.36 -19.23
C TRP A 41 -5.88 -1.44 -19.27
N GLN A 42 -7.12 -1.10 -18.89
CA GLN A 42 -8.28 -2.02 -18.83
C GLN A 42 -8.03 -3.27 -17.95
N LEU A 43 -7.21 -3.13 -16.90
CA LEU A 43 -6.87 -4.20 -15.97
C LEU A 43 -7.83 -4.26 -14.76
N ASP A 44 -8.66 -3.24 -14.57
CA ASP A 44 -9.58 -3.04 -13.44
C ASP A 44 -10.70 -4.09 -13.37
N THR A 45 -10.97 -4.80 -14.48
CA THR A 45 -11.89 -5.95 -14.51
C THR A 45 -11.26 -7.23 -13.96
N ARG A 46 -9.92 -7.30 -13.88
CA ARG A 46 -9.17 -8.48 -13.43
C ARG A 46 -8.52 -8.27 -12.07
N VAL A 47 -8.12 -7.04 -11.78
CA VAL A 47 -7.45 -6.66 -10.54
C VAL A 47 -8.28 -5.59 -9.84
N ARG A 48 -8.77 -5.92 -8.65
CA ARG A 48 -9.57 -5.02 -7.83
C ARG A 48 -8.72 -4.42 -6.72
N ILE A 49 -8.62 -3.09 -6.70
CA ILE A 49 -8.06 -2.35 -5.55
C ILE A 49 -9.21 -2.04 -4.59
N PRO A 50 -9.21 -2.59 -3.37
CA PRO A 50 -10.29 -2.41 -2.40
C PRO A 50 -10.33 -0.96 -1.84
N PRO A 51 -11.45 -0.52 -1.25
CA PRO A 51 -11.53 0.76 -0.53
C PRO A 51 -10.66 0.75 0.73
N TRP A 52 -10.37 1.94 1.27
CA TRP A 52 -9.54 2.09 2.47
C TRP A 52 -10.11 1.30 3.64
N THR A 53 -11.43 1.28 3.78
CA THR A 53 -12.18 0.59 4.85
C THR A 53 -11.93 -0.92 4.94
N ASP A 54 -11.45 -1.54 3.86
CA ASP A 54 -11.13 -2.98 3.84
C ASP A 54 -9.71 -3.26 4.38
N GLY A 55 -8.94 -2.21 4.68
CA GLY A 55 -7.57 -2.31 5.15
C GLY A 55 -7.48 -2.88 6.56
N ARG A 56 -6.51 -3.77 6.77
CA ARG A 56 -6.08 -4.19 8.11
C ARG A 56 -4.90 -3.32 8.54
N TYR A 57 -5.12 -2.51 9.58
CA TYR A 57 -4.15 -1.52 10.00
C TYR A 57 -3.21 -2.06 11.05
N THR A 58 -1.94 -1.67 10.96
CA THR A 58 -0.94 -1.90 11.99
C THR A 58 -0.05 -0.67 12.14
N ARG A 59 0.41 -0.41 13.36
CA ARG A 59 1.42 0.60 13.64
C ARG A 59 2.75 -0.09 13.91
N HIS A 60 3.81 0.49 13.39
CA HIS A 60 5.17 0.06 13.66
C HIS A 60 6.05 1.29 13.82
N THR A 61 7.15 1.15 14.54
CA THR A 61 8.20 2.16 14.54
C THR A 61 9.14 1.88 13.38
N ASP A 62 9.35 2.86 12.52
CA ASP A 62 10.31 2.76 11.41
C ASP A 62 11.74 2.60 11.99
N PRO A 63 12.47 1.52 11.69
CA PRO A 63 13.78 1.28 12.28
C PRO A 63 14.85 2.30 11.90
N ALA A 64 14.71 2.96 10.74
CA ALA A 64 15.68 3.92 10.23
C ALA A 64 15.50 5.31 10.85
N SER A 65 14.25 5.75 11.02
CA SER A 65 13.92 7.08 11.55
C SER A 65 13.52 7.09 13.03
N GLY A 66 13.12 5.94 13.59
CA GLY A 66 12.54 5.85 14.93
C GLY A 66 11.13 6.45 15.03
N LEU A 67 10.55 6.90 13.92
CA LEU A 67 9.24 7.56 13.90
C LEU A 67 8.09 6.55 13.73
N PRO A 68 6.88 6.86 14.23
CA PRO A 68 5.71 6.02 14.02
C PRO A 68 5.28 5.96 12.55
N SER A 69 5.05 4.75 12.06
CA SER A 69 4.52 4.47 10.72
C SER A 69 3.18 3.73 10.82
N LEU A 70 2.32 3.95 9.83
CA LEU A 70 1.05 3.24 9.68
C LEU A 70 1.10 2.37 8.44
N ARG A 71 0.77 1.09 8.58
CA ARG A 71 0.63 0.15 7.46
C ARG A 71 -0.83 -0.29 7.34
N ALA A 72 -1.37 -0.27 6.13
CA ALA A 72 -2.67 -0.84 5.79
C ALA A 72 -2.45 -2.01 4.81
N ASP A 73 -2.74 -3.23 5.24
CA ASP A 73 -2.64 -4.43 4.40
C ASP A 73 -4.03 -4.83 3.87
N PHE A 74 -4.10 -5.20 2.59
CA PHE A 74 -5.32 -5.58 1.90
C PHE A 74 -5.25 -7.04 1.45
N PHE A 75 -6.37 -7.76 1.54
CA PHE A 75 -6.40 -9.21 1.35
C PHE A 75 -7.48 -9.63 0.35
N SER A 76 -7.24 -10.74 -0.35
CA SER A 76 -8.28 -11.43 -1.11
C SER A 76 -9.29 -12.11 -0.20
N ALA A 77 -10.42 -12.56 -0.77
CA ALA A 77 -11.39 -13.37 -0.04
C ALA A 77 -10.79 -14.65 0.57
N GLY A 78 -9.73 -15.20 -0.05
CA GLY A 78 -8.98 -16.36 0.47
C GLY A 78 -7.91 -16.02 1.50
N GLY A 79 -7.83 -14.78 1.99
CA GLY A 79 -6.89 -14.37 3.03
C GLY A 79 -5.45 -14.16 2.56
N GLN A 80 -5.19 -14.17 1.24
CA GLN A 80 -3.88 -13.85 0.68
C GLN A 80 -3.71 -12.33 0.64
N ARG A 81 -2.58 -11.78 1.11
CA ARG A 81 -2.30 -10.34 0.99
C ARG A 81 -2.16 -9.99 -0.49
N LYS A 82 -2.87 -8.96 -0.95
CA LYS A 82 -2.88 -8.48 -2.34
C LYS A 82 -2.27 -7.10 -2.53
N GLY A 83 -1.97 -6.42 -1.45
CA GLY A 83 -1.25 -5.16 -1.50
C GLY A 83 -1.20 -4.50 -0.15
N HIS A 84 -0.54 -3.36 -0.11
CA HIS A 84 -0.46 -2.55 1.09
C HIS A 84 -0.20 -1.08 0.77
N LEU A 85 -0.56 -0.22 1.74
CA LEU A 85 -0.06 1.14 1.84
C LEU A 85 0.76 1.28 3.12
N LEU A 86 1.84 2.05 3.05
CA LEU A 86 2.71 2.41 4.16
C LEU A 86 2.81 3.93 4.21
N ARG A 87 2.39 4.52 5.32
CA ARG A 87 2.68 5.90 5.70
C ARG A 87 3.92 5.90 6.56
N HIS A 88 4.97 6.54 6.09
CA HIS A 88 6.20 6.76 6.84
C HIS A 88 6.03 7.88 7.88
N GLY A 89 6.92 7.91 8.87
CA GLY A 89 6.87 8.90 9.95
C GLY A 89 7.04 10.35 9.49
N ASP A 90 7.72 10.58 8.37
CA ASP A 90 7.88 11.89 7.72
C ASP A 90 6.62 12.34 6.94
N GLY A 91 5.58 11.51 6.90
CA GLY A 91 4.33 11.77 6.19
C GLY A 91 4.32 11.37 4.72
N SER A 92 5.43 10.87 4.18
CA SER A 92 5.47 10.25 2.86
C SER A 92 4.74 8.90 2.85
N TRP A 93 4.32 8.49 1.66
CA TRP A 93 3.57 7.27 1.43
C TRP A 93 4.18 6.45 0.31
N TYR A 94 4.12 5.15 0.48
CA TYR A 94 4.41 4.15 -0.54
C TYR A 94 3.37 3.03 -0.48
N GLY A 95 3.13 2.37 -1.60
CA GLY A 95 2.29 1.19 -1.65
C GLY A 95 2.42 0.44 -2.96
N GLU A 96 2.03 -0.81 -2.91
CA GLU A 96 2.04 -1.73 -4.05
C GLU A 96 0.87 -2.70 -3.96
N PHE A 97 0.31 -3.04 -5.11
CA PHE A 97 -0.77 -4.02 -5.24
C PHE A 97 -0.46 -5.00 -6.37
N GLU A 98 -0.57 -6.28 -6.08
CA GLU A 98 -0.34 -7.37 -7.02
C GLU A 98 -1.24 -7.23 -8.25
N VAL A 99 -0.62 -7.26 -9.42
CA VAL A 99 -1.32 -7.31 -10.71
C VAL A 99 -1.11 -8.69 -11.32
N CYS A 100 0.15 -9.09 -11.48
CA CYS A 100 0.54 -10.40 -12.02
C CYS A 100 -0.21 -10.75 -13.32
N LEU A 101 -0.10 -9.87 -14.33
CA LEU A 101 -0.70 -10.06 -15.65
C LEU A 101 0.26 -9.58 -16.75
N SER A 102 0.15 -10.15 -17.94
CA SER A 102 0.87 -9.66 -19.12
C SER A 102 0.42 -8.24 -19.48
N HIS A 103 1.36 -7.41 -19.93
CA HIS A 103 1.07 -6.03 -20.30
C HIS A 103 0.18 -6.00 -21.57
N PRO A 104 -1.01 -5.36 -21.53
CA PRO A 104 -1.98 -5.44 -22.64
C PRO A 104 -1.47 -4.91 -24.00
N ALA A 105 -0.57 -3.92 -23.96
CA ALA A 105 -0.06 -3.25 -25.16
C ALA A 105 1.45 -3.46 -25.42
N ARG A 106 2.14 -4.26 -24.60
CA ARG A 106 3.60 -4.45 -24.69
C ARG A 106 3.89 -5.94 -24.55
N SER A 107 3.92 -6.64 -25.68
CA SER A 107 4.31 -8.06 -25.72
C SER A 107 5.68 -8.26 -25.10
N GLY A 108 5.89 -9.39 -24.41
CA GLY A 108 7.15 -9.68 -23.72
C GLY A 108 7.31 -8.94 -22.38
N TRP A 109 6.29 -8.22 -21.91
CA TRP A 109 6.31 -7.57 -20.59
C TRP A 109 5.23 -8.13 -19.68
N TRP A 110 5.61 -8.33 -18.42
CA TRP A 110 4.75 -8.74 -17.32
C TRP A 110 4.60 -7.59 -16.33
N ILE A 111 3.40 -7.38 -15.82
CA ILE A 111 3.12 -6.40 -14.78
C ILE A 111 3.16 -7.13 -13.44
N GLU A 112 4.14 -6.80 -12.60
CA GLU A 112 4.27 -7.38 -11.27
C GLU A 112 3.21 -6.75 -10.34
N VAL A 113 3.29 -5.42 -10.20
CA VAL A 113 2.46 -4.63 -9.30
C VAL A 113 2.05 -3.30 -9.94
N VAL A 114 1.00 -2.70 -9.41
CA VAL A 114 0.81 -1.25 -9.49
C VAL A 114 1.38 -0.63 -8.22
N GLU A 115 2.28 0.33 -8.39
CA GLU A 115 2.89 1.10 -7.31
C GLU A 115 2.19 2.45 -7.18
N VAL A 116 2.09 2.94 -5.95
CA VAL A 116 1.59 4.28 -5.64
C VAL A 116 2.45 4.93 -4.57
N TRP A 117 2.65 6.24 -4.69
CA TRP A 117 3.39 6.99 -3.69
C TRP A 117 2.92 8.44 -3.64
N GLY A 118 3.17 9.09 -2.52
CA GLY A 118 2.70 10.45 -2.32
C GLY A 118 3.28 11.13 -1.09
N SER A 119 3.13 12.45 -1.04
CA SER A 119 3.46 13.29 0.12
C SER A 119 2.75 14.63 -0.03
N GLY A 120 2.21 15.16 1.07
CA GLY A 120 1.41 16.39 1.07
C GLY A 120 0.20 16.26 0.15
N GLU A 121 0.15 17.02 -0.94
CA GLU A 121 -0.92 16.98 -1.95
C GLU A 121 -0.54 16.16 -3.20
N THR A 122 0.69 15.65 -3.28
CA THR A 122 1.17 14.91 -4.44
C THR A 122 0.81 13.43 -4.33
N VAL A 123 0.20 12.89 -5.38
CA VAL A 123 -0.07 11.46 -5.54
C VAL A 123 0.40 11.01 -6.93
N LYS A 124 1.11 9.88 -6.98
CA LYS A 124 1.64 9.28 -8.20
C LYS A 124 1.36 7.77 -8.21
N SER A 125 1.34 7.20 -9.41
CA SER A 125 1.11 5.78 -9.64
C SER A 125 1.84 5.30 -10.90
N GLU A 126 2.35 4.07 -10.88
CA GLU A 126 3.04 3.46 -12.01
C GLU A 126 2.84 1.94 -12.03
N LEU A 127 2.97 1.31 -13.21
CA LEU A 127 3.05 -0.14 -13.32
C LEU A 127 4.51 -0.56 -13.25
N ARG A 128 4.86 -1.46 -12.34
CA ARG A 128 6.17 -2.09 -12.35
C ARG A 128 6.19 -3.24 -13.35
N LEU A 129 7.10 -3.17 -14.31
CA LEU A 129 7.18 -4.13 -15.40
C LEU A 129 8.44 -4.99 -15.29
N LEU A 130 8.28 -6.28 -15.58
CA LEU A 130 9.36 -7.24 -15.76
C LEU A 130 9.38 -7.67 -17.23
N ALA A 131 10.58 -7.72 -17.83
CA ALA A 131 10.74 -8.34 -19.12
C ALA A 131 10.59 -9.86 -18.96
N LEU A 132 9.76 -10.48 -19.80
CA LEU A 132 9.73 -11.93 -19.90
C LEU A 132 10.97 -12.38 -20.67
N PRO A 133 11.56 -13.54 -20.32
CA PRO A 133 12.64 -14.09 -21.10
C PRO A 133 12.17 -14.32 -22.54
N ASP A 134 13.04 -14.02 -23.50
CA ASP A 134 12.81 -14.45 -24.87
C ASP A 134 12.76 -15.98 -24.88
N ASP A 135 11.78 -16.56 -25.58
CA ASP A 135 11.76 -17.99 -25.82
C ASP A 135 13.08 -18.33 -26.53
N ALA A 136 13.94 -19.11 -25.87
CA ALA A 136 15.14 -19.66 -26.48
C ALA A 136 14.71 -20.67 -27.54
N SER A 137 14.42 -20.16 -28.75
CA SER A 137 14.22 -20.94 -29.96
C SER A 137 15.49 -21.65 -30.41
#